data_AF-A0A176RUA5-F1
#
_entry.id   AF-A0A176RUA5-F1
#
_cell.length_a   1.000
_cell.length_b   1.000
_cell.length_c   1.000
_cell.angle_alpha   90.00
_cell.angle_beta   90.00
_cell.angle_gamma   90.00
#
_symmetry.space_group_name_H-M   'P 1'
#
loop_
_entity.id
_entity.type
_entity.pdbx_description
1 polymer ?
#
loop_
_entity_poly.entity_id
_entity_poly.type
_entity_poly.pdbx_seq_one_letter_code
_entity_poly.pdbx_strand_id
1 'polypeptide(L)'
;MTRETHTQKTGRTKKVKRNIVSWIAGSLNRQFSVAMLTVLSIVSIICLILFLGLYYKQLAQERSTASIAVNQLLQTSLENAMLKQDIDGLREIVQKLGQQPDVRLVMISNPEQEIRFSSDPTLLGHKISWPEGSLPIHPLTLFRVNARGENVLRSVNPVS
;
A
#
# COMPACT_ATOMS: atom_id res chain seq x y z
N MET A 1 0.99 -50.56 14.67
CA MET A 1 2.24 -50.37 15.43
C MET A 1 3.25 -49.79 14.46
N THR A 2 3.59 -48.53 14.67
CA THR A 2 4.19 -47.61 13.69
C THR A 2 5.60 -47.22 14.14
N ARG A 3 6.46 -46.81 13.19
CA ARG A 3 7.87 -46.36 13.28
C ARG A 3 8.84 -47.50 12.91
N GLU A 4 9.77 -47.36 11.96
CA GLU A 4 10.77 -46.30 11.84
C GLU A 4 11.22 -46.04 10.39
N THR A 5 11.15 -44.79 9.93
CA THR A 5 11.88 -44.31 8.74
C THR A 5 12.35 -42.88 9.01
N HIS A 6 13.46 -42.68 9.73
CA HIS A 6 13.94 -41.31 9.93
C HIS A 6 15.45 -41.15 10.26
N THR A 7 16.38 -41.71 9.48
CA THR A 7 17.82 -41.39 9.68
C THR A 7 18.69 -41.33 8.40
N GLN A 8 18.12 -41.23 7.19
CA GLN A 8 18.94 -41.24 5.95
C GLN A 8 19.24 -39.86 5.32
N LYS A 9 18.67 -38.75 5.83
CA LYS A 9 18.79 -37.41 5.19
C LYS A 9 20.06 -36.62 5.55
N THR A 10 20.76 -36.97 6.63
CA THR A 10 21.91 -36.18 7.15
C THR A 10 23.26 -36.52 6.49
N GLY A 11 23.40 -37.72 5.91
CA GLY A 11 24.66 -38.12 5.26
C GLY A 11 24.90 -37.47 3.89
N ARG A 12 23.83 -37.12 3.16
CA ARG A 12 23.92 -36.62 1.78
C ARG A 12 24.41 -35.18 1.71
N THR A 13 23.96 -34.31 2.61
CA THR A 13 24.38 -32.89 2.66
C THR A 13 25.84 -32.74 3.10
N LYS A 14 26.29 -33.55 4.06
CA LYS A 14 27.71 -33.59 4.49
C LYS A 14 28.62 -34.12 3.38
N LYS A 15 28.22 -35.18 2.66
CA LYS A 15 29.01 -35.74 1.55
C LYS A 15 29.12 -34.77 0.37
N VAL A 16 28.02 -34.09 0.04
CA VAL A 16 27.99 -33.06 -1.02
C VAL A 16 28.87 -31.86 -0.64
N LYS A 17 28.73 -31.31 0.57
CA LYS A 17 29.60 -30.20 1.03
C LYS A 17 31.08 -30.57 0.96
N ARG A 18 31.45 -31.78 1.41
CA ARG A 18 32.85 -32.24 1.43
C ARG A 18 33.41 -32.46 0.02
N ASN A 19 32.61 -33.02 -0.89
CA ASN A 19 33.01 -33.22 -2.29
C ASN A 19 33.17 -31.88 -3.03
N ILE A 20 32.34 -30.89 -2.74
CA ILE A 20 32.44 -29.54 -3.30
C ILE A 20 33.71 -28.86 -2.80
N VAL A 21 33.99 -28.92 -1.49
CA VAL A 21 35.20 -28.33 -0.90
C VAL A 21 36.47 -28.98 -1.46
N SER A 22 36.51 -30.31 -1.63
CA SER A 22 37.66 -31.01 -2.22
C SER A 22 37.85 -30.71 -3.72
N TRP A 23 36.76 -30.49 -4.45
CA TRP A 23 36.81 -30.11 -5.88
C TRP A 23 37.32 -28.67 -6.07
N ILE A 24 36.95 -27.76 -5.16
CA ILE A 24 37.44 -26.37 -5.14
C ILE A 24 38.93 -26.33 -4.75
N ALA A 25 39.36 -27.17 -3.80
CA ALA A 25 40.75 -27.25 -3.33
C ALA A 25 41.70 -27.95 -4.33
N GLY A 26 41.20 -28.58 -5.39
CA GLY A 26 42.00 -29.32 -6.38
C GLY A 26 42.82 -28.44 -7.33
N SER A 27 42.56 -27.12 -7.37
CA SER A 27 43.37 -26.19 -8.16
C SER A 27 43.30 -24.80 -7.54
N LEU A 28 44.46 -24.23 -7.17
CA LEU A 28 44.56 -22.90 -6.55
C LEU A 28 43.75 -21.84 -7.32
N ASN A 29 43.79 -21.88 -8.66
CA ASN A 29 43.09 -20.90 -9.50
C ASN A 29 41.56 -20.93 -9.31
N ARG A 30 40.94 -22.12 -9.19
CA ARG A 30 39.49 -22.24 -8.94
C ARG A 30 39.10 -21.84 -7.53
N GLN A 31 39.97 -22.10 -6.54
CA GLN A 31 39.75 -21.64 -5.17
C GLN A 31 39.71 -20.11 -5.09
N PHE A 32 40.59 -19.42 -5.81
CA PHE A 32 40.56 -17.96 -5.91
C PHE A 32 39.28 -17.46 -6.60
N SER A 33 38.88 -18.05 -7.74
CA SER A 33 37.64 -17.63 -8.43
C SER A 33 36.39 -17.86 -7.59
N VAL A 34 36.28 -19.01 -6.90
CA VAL A 34 35.13 -19.32 -6.04
C VAL A 34 35.13 -18.45 -4.79
N ALA A 35 36.28 -18.18 -4.19
CA ALA A 35 36.40 -17.24 -3.08
C ALA A 35 35.92 -15.83 -3.50
N MET A 36 36.36 -15.35 -4.67
CA MET A 36 35.96 -14.05 -5.20
C MET A 36 34.45 -13.96 -5.45
N LEU A 37 33.88 -14.98 -6.12
CA LEU A 37 32.42 -15.06 -6.36
C LEU A 37 31.62 -15.13 -5.06
N THR A 38 32.14 -15.84 -4.05
CA THR A 38 31.51 -15.95 -2.74
C THR A 38 31.49 -14.60 -2.02
N VAL A 39 32.62 -13.89 -2.03
CA VAL A 39 32.71 -12.55 -1.44
C VAL A 39 31.78 -11.57 -2.16
N LEU A 40 31.79 -11.56 -3.49
CA LEU A 40 30.88 -10.71 -4.28
C LEU A 40 29.41 -10.98 -3.96
N SER A 41 29.03 -12.26 -3.87
CA SER A 41 27.67 -12.67 -3.55
C SER A 41 27.27 -12.22 -2.15
N ILE A 42 28.17 -12.36 -1.17
CA ILE A 42 27.92 -11.92 0.21
C ILE A 42 27.74 -10.40 0.27
N VAL A 43 28.62 -9.63 -0.37
CA VAL A 43 28.51 -8.16 -0.40
C VAL A 43 27.22 -7.72 -1.09
N SER A 44 26.82 -8.37 -2.18
CA SER A 44 25.56 -8.10 -2.88
C SER A 44 24.35 -8.37 -1.98
N ILE A 45 24.33 -9.49 -1.26
CA ILE A 45 23.23 -9.85 -0.35
C ILE A 45 23.18 -8.89 0.85
N ILE A 46 24.31 -8.55 1.45
CA ILE A 46 24.37 -7.59 2.57
C ILE A 46 23.87 -6.21 2.11
N CYS A 47 24.30 -5.75 0.94
CA CYS A 47 23.82 -4.51 0.35
C CYS A 47 22.32 -4.54 0.10
N LEU A 48 21.78 -5.65 -0.42
CA LEU A 48 20.35 -5.84 -0.63
C LEU A 48 19.57 -5.82 0.69
N ILE A 49 20.05 -6.50 1.73
CA ILE A 49 19.40 -6.51 3.05
C ILE A 49 19.42 -5.12 3.68
N LEU A 50 20.55 -4.41 3.60
CA LEU A 50 20.65 -3.01 4.04
C LEU A 50 19.69 -2.12 3.27
N PHE A 51 19.64 -2.26 1.94
CA PHE A 51 18.72 -1.52 1.09
C PHE A 51 17.27 -1.83 1.45
N LEU A 52 16.88 -3.09 1.66
CA LEU A 52 15.55 -3.45 2.13
C LEU A 52 15.26 -2.88 3.51
N GLY A 53 16.19 -2.97 4.46
CA GLY A 53 16.01 -2.42 5.81
C GLY A 53 15.85 -0.90 5.80
N LEU A 54 16.64 -0.20 4.98
CA LEU A 54 16.51 1.24 4.75
C LEU A 54 15.22 1.56 4.00
N TYR A 55 14.86 0.80 2.96
CA TYR A 55 13.62 0.93 2.21
C TYR A 55 12.38 0.69 3.08
N TYR A 56 12.40 -0.27 4.00
CA TYR A 56 11.32 -0.47 4.97
C TYR A 56 11.24 0.68 5.99
N LYS A 57 12.38 1.27 6.38
CA LYS A 57 12.41 2.47 7.23
C LYS A 57 12.01 3.73 6.45
N GLN A 58 12.34 3.82 5.17
CA GLN A 58 11.92 4.88 4.26
C GLN A 58 10.46 4.71 3.80
N LEU A 59 9.89 3.51 3.79
CA LEU A 59 8.45 3.32 3.51
C LEU A 59 7.55 3.88 4.62
N ALA A 60 8.10 4.11 5.81
CA ALA A 60 7.44 4.90 6.85
C ALA A 60 7.64 6.42 6.68
N GLN A 61 8.51 6.88 5.76
CA GLN A 61 8.95 8.28 5.68
C GLN A 61 9.01 8.90 4.26
N GLU A 62 8.79 8.14 3.19
CA GLU A 62 8.71 8.56 1.78
C GLU A 62 7.27 8.64 1.27
N ARG A 63 6.31 8.75 2.19
CA ARG A 63 5.00 9.38 1.96
C ARG A 63 5.02 10.89 2.22
N SER A 64 6.20 11.45 2.51
CA SER A 64 6.34 12.80 3.05
C SER A 64 6.90 13.83 2.07
N THR A 65 7.75 13.46 1.11
CA THR A 65 8.42 14.45 0.26
C THR A 65 7.52 15.05 -0.83
N ALA A 66 6.45 14.36 -1.22
CA ALA A 66 5.39 14.94 -2.06
C ALA A 66 4.28 15.63 -1.23
N SER A 67 4.27 15.44 0.09
CA SER A 67 3.17 15.87 0.96
C SER A 67 3.52 17.05 1.85
N ILE A 68 4.79 17.28 2.23
CA ILE A 68 5.15 18.37 3.17
C ILE A 68 5.00 19.75 2.52
N ALA A 69 5.46 19.93 1.27
CA ALA A 69 5.27 21.20 0.56
C ALA A 69 3.78 21.46 0.26
N VAL A 70 3.00 20.40 0.06
CA VAL A 70 1.56 20.47 -0.14
C VAL A 70 0.83 20.75 1.17
N ASN A 71 1.26 20.22 2.32
CA ASN A 71 0.54 20.41 3.60
C ASN A 71 0.64 21.85 4.13
N GLN A 72 1.78 22.53 3.95
CA GLN A 72 1.91 23.94 4.36
C GLN A 72 1.16 24.89 3.43
N LEU A 73 1.20 24.64 2.11
CA LEU A 73 0.36 25.37 1.16
C LEU A 73 -1.13 25.09 1.38
N LEU A 74 -1.51 23.85 1.67
CA LEU A 74 -2.88 23.48 2.03
C LEU A 74 -3.30 24.12 3.34
N GLN A 75 -2.47 24.18 4.37
CA GLN A 75 -2.80 24.81 5.63
C GLN A 75 -2.98 26.33 5.49
N THR A 76 -2.13 27.01 4.70
CA THR A 76 -2.29 28.44 4.41
C THR A 76 -3.47 28.73 3.45
N SER A 77 -3.78 27.81 2.53
CA SER A 77 -5.00 27.87 1.72
C SER A 77 -6.26 27.53 2.52
N LEU A 78 -6.18 26.64 3.52
CA LEU A 78 -7.28 26.26 4.41
C LEU A 78 -7.53 27.33 5.48
N GLU A 79 -6.50 27.95 6.04
CA GLU A 79 -6.65 29.15 6.89
C GLU A 79 -7.34 30.28 6.14
N ASN A 80 -7.05 30.45 4.85
CA ASN A 80 -7.74 31.42 4.00
C ASN A 80 -9.18 31.00 3.63
N ALA A 81 -9.46 29.71 3.45
CA ALA A 81 -10.79 29.20 3.08
C ALA A 81 -11.77 29.13 4.27
N MET A 82 -11.27 28.94 5.50
CA MET A 82 -12.11 28.87 6.69
C MET A 82 -12.47 30.26 7.25
N LEU A 83 -11.70 31.30 6.91
CA LEU A 83 -12.05 32.69 7.25
C LEU A 83 -13.03 33.32 6.23
N LYS A 84 -13.20 32.70 5.06
CA LYS A 84 -14.08 33.16 3.97
C LYS A 84 -14.72 31.97 3.26
N GLN A 85 -15.81 31.45 3.81
CA GLN A 85 -17.01 31.11 3.02
C GLN A 85 -16.77 30.51 1.60
N ASP A 86 -16.06 29.39 1.44
CA ASP A 86 -15.76 28.80 0.11
C ASP A 86 -16.41 27.40 -0.09
N ILE A 87 -17.73 27.34 0.11
CA ILE A 87 -18.58 26.15 -0.13
C ILE A 87 -18.67 25.82 -1.64
N ASP A 88 -18.45 26.80 -2.51
CA ASP A 88 -18.61 26.65 -3.95
C ASP A 88 -17.39 25.98 -4.62
N GLY A 89 -16.17 26.26 -4.15
CA GLY A 89 -14.96 25.58 -4.66
C GLY A 89 -14.96 24.07 -4.44
N LEU A 90 -15.45 23.59 -3.28
CA LEU A 90 -15.54 22.16 -2.99
C LEU A 90 -16.56 21.45 -3.91
N ARG A 91 -17.66 22.14 -4.26
CA ARG A 91 -18.66 21.61 -5.19
C ARG A 91 -18.07 21.41 -6.58
N GLU A 92 -17.28 22.36 -7.06
CA GLU A 92 -16.62 22.25 -8.37
C GLU A 92 -15.64 21.07 -8.42
N ILE A 93 -14.87 20.85 -7.35
CA ILE A 93 -13.94 19.72 -7.25
C ILE A 93 -14.69 18.38 -7.31
N VAL A 94 -15.74 18.23 -6.48
CA VAL A 94 -16.55 16.99 -6.47
C VAL A 94 -17.20 16.73 -7.83
N GLN A 95 -17.66 17.78 -8.52
CA GLN A 95 -18.23 17.67 -9.86
C GLN A 95 -17.19 17.23 -10.90
N LYS A 96 -16.00 17.83 -10.92
CA LYS A 96 -14.90 17.43 -11.83
C LYS A 96 -14.44 16.00 -11.59
N LEU A 97 -14.36 15.57 -10.33
CA LEU A 97 -14.01 14.18 -10.01
C LEU A 97 -15.06 13.19 -10.53
N GLY A 98 -16.35 13.51 -10.43
CA GLY A 98 -17.42 12.66 -10.98
C GLY A 98 -17.54 12.67 -12.51
N GLN A 99 -16.82 13.56 -13.21
CA GLN A 99 -16.74 13.57 -14.67
C GLN A 99 -15.59 12.69 -15.21
N GLN A 100 -14.74 12.13 -14.35
CA GLN A 100 -13.68 11.23 -14.78
C GLN A 100 -14.28 9.92 -15.30
N PRO A 101 -13.77 9.36 -16.41
CA PRO A 101 -14.36 8.19 -17.06
C PRO A 101 -14.43 6.94 -16.17
N ASP A 102 -13.54 6.81 -15.20
CA ASP A 102 -13.49 5.66 -14.27
C ASP A 102 -14.20 5.91 -12.94
N VAL A 103 -14.75 7.11 -12.71
CA VAL A 103 -15.38 7.50 -11.45
C VAL A 103 -16.90 7.59 -11.64
N ARG A 104 -17.63 6.63 -11.08
CA ARG A 104 -19.09 6.57 -11.23
C ARG A 104 -19.84 7.61 -10.41
N LEU A 105 -19.38 7.87 -9.19
CA LEU A 105 -20.04 8.76 -8.23
C LEU A 105 -19.06 9.16 -7.12
N VAL A 106 -19.02 10.45 -6.78
CA VAL A 106 -18.31 10.96 -5.60
C VAL A 106 -19.27 11.72 -4.73
N MET A 107 -19.20 11.49 -3.42
CA MET A 107 -20.04 12.17 -2.44
C MET A 107 -19.30 12.35 -1.12
N ILE A 108 -19.64 13.41 -0.40
CA ILE A 108 -19.17 13.72 0.95
C ILE A 108 -20.41 13.81 1.83
N SER A 109 -20.42 13.03 2.90
CA SER A 109 -21.48 13.05 3.92
C SER A 109 -20.97 13.63 5.24
N ASN A 110 -21.87 14.18 6.03
CA ASN A 110 -21.59 14.55 7.41
C ASN A 110 -21.63 13.32 8.35
N PRO A 111 -21.24 13.46 9.63
CA PRO A 111 -21.35 12.40 10.64
C PRO A 111 -22.78 11.87 10.83
N GLU A 112 -23.80 12.67 10.54
CA GLU A 112 -25.21 12.27 10.56
C GLU A 112 -25.64 11.47 9.31
N GLN A 113 -24.67 11.07 8.47
CA GLN A 113 -24.85 10.27 7.24
C GLN A 113 -25.62 10.99 6.12
N GLU A 114 -25.84 12.29 6.24
CA GLU A 114 -26.47 13.14 5.22
C GLU A 114 -25.43 13.59 4.18
N ILE A 115 -25.77 13.45 2.90
CA ILE A 115 -24.93 13.89 1.79
C ILE A 115 -24.95 15.42 1.72
N ARG A 116 -23.77 16.03 1.86
CA ARG A 116 -23.55 17.48 1.76
C ARG A 116 -23.00 17.89 0.41
N PHE A 117 -22.21 17.03 -0.21
CA PHE A 117 -21.68 17.24 -1.56
C PHE A 117 -21.79 15.95 -2.35
N SER A 118 -22.12 16.06 -3.64
CA SER A 118 -22.24 14.91 -4.54
C SER A 118 -21.99 15.38 -5.97
N SER A 119 -21.38 14.52 -6.78
CA SER A 119 -21.25 14.74 -8.22
C SER A 119 -22.60 14.63 -8.94
N ASP A 120 -23.56 13.94 -8.32
CA ASP A 120 -24.97 13.94 -8.71
C ASP A 120 -25.79 14.84 -7.76
N PRO A 121 -26.33 15.99 -8.24
CA PRO A 121 -27.09 16.92 -7.42
C PRO A 121 -28.36 16.32 -6.80
N THR A 122 -28.93 15.28 -7.42
CA THR A 122 -30.17 14.65 -6.94
C THR A 122 -30.00 13.93 -5.60
N LEU A 123 -28.75 13.59 -5.26
CA LEU A 123 -28.42 12.88 -4.01
C LEU A 123 -28.15 13.84 -2.84
N LEU A 124 -28.09 15.15 -3.07
CA LEU A 124 -27.88 16.12 -1.99
C LEU A 124 -29.02 16.03 -0.96
N GLY A 125 -28.67 16.06 0.33
CA GLY A 125 -29.64 15.94 1.43
C GLY A 125 -30.17 14.51 1.67
N HIS A 126 -29.82 13.52 0.84
CA HIS A 126 -30.18 12.14 1.12
C HIS A 126 -29.29 11.55 2.22
N LYS A 127 -29.85 10.64 3.02
CA LYS A 127 -29.08 9.88 4.01
C LYS A 127 -28.54 8.59 3.40
N ILE A 128 -27.26 8.32 3.64
CA ILE A 128 -26.62 7.07 3.24
C ILE A 128 -26.87 6.04 4.34
N SER A 129 -27.56 4.96 4.01
CA SER A 129 -27.63 3.79 4.87
C SER A 129 -26.34 2.97 4.74
N TRP A 130 -25.65 2.80 5.87
CA TRP A 130 -24.49 1.93 5.99
C TRP A 130 -24.93 0.54 6.50
N PRO A 131 -24.48 -0.56 5.87
CA PRO A 131 -24.94 -1.90 6.20
C PRO A 131 -24.58 -2.33 7.63
N GLU A 132 -23.46 -1.84 8.17
CA GLU A 132 -23.05 -2.06 9.57
C GLU A 132 -23.68 -1.07 10.56
N GLY A 133 -24.51 -0.13 10.08
CA GLY A 133 -25.16 0.90 10.90
C GLY A 133 -24.23 2.02 11.39
N SER A 134 -22.93 1.75 11.52
CA SER A 134 -21.90 2.71 11.91
C SER A 134 -21.12 3.26 10.72
N LEU A 135 -20.59 4.48 10.89
CA LEU A 135 -19.64 5.07 9.95
C LEU A 135 -18.26 4.37 10.08
N PRO A 136 -17.58 4.06 8.97
CA PRO A 136 -16.26 3.47 9.02
C PRO A 136 -15.25 4.46 9.63
N ILE A 137 -14.46 3.99 10.60
CA ILE A 137 -13.42 4.79 11.28
C ILE A 137 -12.07 4.68 10.53
N HIS A 138 -11.93 3.67 9.67
CA HIS A 138 -10.75 3.45 8.83
C HIS A 138 -11.11 3.46 7.34
N PRO A 139 -10.16 3.79 6.46
CA PRO A 139 -10.36 3.67 5.01
C PRO A 139 -10.81 2.27 4.63
N LEU A 140 -11.90 2.19 3.86
CA LEU A 140 -12.52 0.93 3.48
C LEU A 140 -12.82 0.93 1.98
N THR A 141 -12.45 -0.15 1.30
CA THR A 141 -12.80 -0.38 -0.11
C THR A 141 -13.67 -1.64 -0.20
N LEU A 142 -14.87 -1.50 -0.76
CA LEU A 142 -15.86 -2.59 -0.81
C LEU A 142 -16.58 -2.62 -2.16
N PHE A 143 -16.85 -3.81 -2.66
CA PHE A 143 -17.71 -3.99 -3.83
C PHE A 143 -19.18 -3.85 -3.41
N ARG A 144 -19.95 -3.07 -4.16
CA ARG A 144 -21.38 -2.87 -3.93
C ARG A 144 -22.12 -2.83 -5.27
N VAL A 145 -23.35 -3.32 -5.29
CA VAL A 145 -24.28 -3.12 -6.40
C VAL A 145 -24.95 -1.75 -6.23
N ASN A 146 -24.86 -0.87 -7.23
CA ASN A 146 -25.52 0.43 -7.18
C ASN A 146 -27.05 0.31 -7.39
N ALA A 147 -27.78 1.42 -7.22
CA ALA A 147 -29.24 1.44 -7.44
C ALA A 147 -29.67 1.08 -8.88
N ARG A 148 -28.73 1.07 -9.84
CA ARG A 148 -28.94 0.68 -11.24
C ARG A 148 -28.56 -0.79 -11.52
N GLY A 149 -28.17 -1.56 -10.50
CA GLY A 149 -27.80 -2.97 -10.65
C GLY A 149 -26.35 -3.21 -11.12
N GLU A 150 -25.52 -2.18 -11.21
CA GLU A 150 -24.12 -2.29 -11.66
C GLU A 150 -23.19 -2.60 -10.47
N ASN A 151 -22.23 -3.51 -10.67
CA ASN A 151 -21.16 -3.75 -9.70
C ASN A 151 -20.19 -2.58 -9.71
N VAL A 152 -20.09 -1.87 -8.58
CA VAL A 152 -19.18 -0.74 -8.39
C VAL A 152 -18.25 -1.01 -7.22
N LEU A 153 -16.99 -0.57 -7.36
CA LEU A 153 -16.04 -0.52 -6.26
C LEU A 153 -16.24 0.81 -5.53
N ARG A 154 -16.58 0.76 -4.25
CA ARG A 154 -16.75 1.94 -3.40
C ARG A 154 -15.56 2.04 -2.46
N SER A 155 -14.79 3.11 -2.57
CA SER A 155 -13.79 3.52 -1.57
C SER A 155 -14.40 4.56 -0.63
N VAL A 156 -14.14 4.40 0.67
CA VAL A 156 -14.62 5.30 1.73
C VAL A 156 -13.42 5.73 2.55
N ASN A 157 -13.21 7.04 2.66
CA ASN A 157 -12.11 7.62 3.42
C ASN A 157 -12.71 8.50 4.52
N PRO A 158 -12.69 8.06 5.79
CA PRO A 158 -13.15 8.90 6.89
C PRO A 158 -12.18 10.06 7.11
N VAL A 159 -12.74 11.22 7.45
CA VAL A 159 -11.99 12.41 7.86
C VAL A 159 -12.36 12.65 9.33
N SER A 160 -11.36 12.59 10.21
CA SER A 160 -11.48 12.77 11.66
C SER A 160 -11.36 14.23 12.07
#